data_AF-A0A3D1RW02-F1
#
_entry.id   AF-A0A3D1RW02-F1
#
_cell.length_a   1.000
_cell.length_b   1.000
_cell.length_c   1.000
_cell.angle_alpha   90.00
_cell.angle_beta   90.00
_cell.angle_gamma   90.00
#
_symmetry.space_group_name_H-M   'P 1'
#
loop_
_entity.id
_entity.type
_entity.pdbx_description
1 polymer ?
#
loop_
_entity_poly.entity_id
_entity_poly.type
_entity_poly.pdbx_seq_one_letter_code
_entity_poly.pdbx_strand_id
1 'polypeptide(L)'
;LEEGVDQFDASFGGIGGCPFAPKATGNICTEDLVYLLHEMGIETGIDLRRLMRIATEVEALVGRDLPGQIMKTGPRLDLHSMGEVATAQG
;
A
#
# COMPACT_ATOMS: atom_id res chain seq x y z
N LEU A 1 14.67 9.31 4.44
CA LEU A 1 15.13 8.63 5.66
C LEU A 1 16.61 8.89 5.91
N GLU A 2 17.49 8.59 4.96
CA GLU A 2 18.95 8.76 5.10
C GLU A 2 19.39 10.20 5.43
N GLU A 3 18.70 11.19 4.87
CA GLU A 3 18.97 12.63 5.11
C GLU A 3 18.28 13.19 6.38
N GLY A 4 17.80 12.34 7.28
CA GLY A 4 17.16 12.75 8.54
C GLY A 4 15.72 13.25 8.42
N VAL A 5 15.08 13.15 7.25
CA VAL A 5 13.65 13.44 7.06
C VAL A 5 12.80 12.36 7.73
N ASP A 6 11.87 12.79 8.59
CA ASP A 6 10.98 11.94 9.39
C ASP A 6 9.47 12.20 9.13
N GLN A 7 9.12 13.16 8.27
CA GLN A 7 7.74 13.45 7.86
C GLN A 7 7.57 13.19 6.36
N PHE A 8 6.53 12.42 6.02
CA PHE A 8 6.22 12.01 4.66
C PHE A 8 4.72 12.10 4.40
N ASP A 9 4.34 12.68 3.27
CA ASP A 9 2.97 12.69 2.78
C ASP A 9 2.72 11.49 1.87
N ALA A 10 1.56 10.86 2.04
CA ALA A 10 1.13 9.68 1.31
C ALA A 10 -0.39 9.68 1.16
N SER A 11 -0.95 8.77 0.38
CA SER A 11 -2.41 8.59 0.27
C SER A 11 -2.82 7.12 0.23
N PHE A 12 -4.04 6.83 0.71
CA PHE A 12 -4.59 5.47 0.70
C PHE A 12 -4.63 4.90 -0.71
N GLY A 13 -4.05 3.71 -0.90
CA GLY A 13 -3.98 3.07 -2.22
C GLY A 13 -3.18 3.87 -3.26
N GLY A 14 -2.51 4.96 -2.89
CA GLY A 14 -1.88 5.87 -3.84
C GLY A 14 -2.87 6.72 -4.65
N ILE A 15 -4.07 6.99 -4.10
CA ILE A 15 -5.03 7.91 -4.71
C ILE A 15 -4.39 9.27 -5.01
N GLY A 16 -4.68 9.81 -6.18
CA GLY A 16 -4.19 11.10 -6.62
C GLY A 16 -3.92 11.11 -8.11
N GLY A 17 -3.18 12.12 -8.54
CA GLY A 17 -2.83 12.40 -9.92
C GLY A 17 -2.90 13.91 -10.17
N CYS A 18 -2.11 14.39 -11.13
CA CYS A 18 -2.10 15.81 -11.47
C CYS A 18 -3.13 16.08 -12.58
N PRO A 19 -4.09 17.01 -12.38
CA PRO A 19 -5.06 17.35 -13.44
C PRO A 19 -4.38 18.04 -14.64
N PHE A 20 -3.19 18.60 -14.45
CA PHE A 20 -2.43 19.31 -15.49
C PHE A 20 -1.38 18.44 -16.19
N ALA A 21 -1.05 17.27 -15.64
CA ALA A 21 -0.03 16.38 -16.20
C ALA A 21 -0.65 15.00 -16.47
N PRO A 22 -1.06 14.73 -17.72
CA PRO A 22 -1.60 13.44 -18.11
C PRO A 22 -0.64 12.31 -17.73
N LYS A 23 -1.18 11.23 -17.14
CA LYS A 23 -0.43 10.04 -16.67
C LYS A 23 0.55 10.29 -15.52
N ALA A 24 0.55 11.46 -14.90
CA ALA A 24 1.23 11.62 -13.62
C ALA A 24 0.63 10.61 -12.62
N THR A 25 1.50 9.79 -12.02
CA THR A 25 1.10 8.83 -11.00
C THR A 25 0.53 9.55 -9.78
N GLY A 26 -0.26 8.85 -8.98
CA GLY A 26 -0.74 9.37 -7.71
C GLY A 26 0.39 9.52 -6.68
N ASN A 27 0.00 9.77 -5.43
CA ASN A 27 0.97 9.80 -4.33
C ASN A 27 1.50 8.38 -4.04
N ILE A 28 2.55 8.30 -3.23
CA ILE A 28 2.96 7.03 -2.64
C ILE A 28 1.82 6.46 -1.78
N CYS A 29 1.67 5.14 -1.81
CA CYS A 29 0.62 4.44 -1.06
C CYS A 29 0.95 4.44 0.44
N THR A 30 0.03 4.90 1.28
CA THR A 30 0.26 4.97 2.73
C THR A 30 0.55 3.59 3.33
N GLU A 31 -0.18 2.56 2.93
CA GLU A 31 -0.01 1.19 3.41
C GLU A 31 1.32 0.57 2.99
N ASP A 32 1.79 0.86 1.77
CA ASP A 32 3.08 0.37 1.28
C ASP A 32 4.24 1.06 2.01
N LEU A 33 4.11 2.37 2.28
CA LEU A 33 5.10 3.13 3.06
C LEU A 33 5.14 2.64 4.52
N VAL A 34 3.99 2.48 5.18
CA VAL A 34 3.93 2.00 6.56
C VAL A 34 4.51 0.59 6.66
N TYR A 35 4.19 -0.29 5.71
CA TYR A 35 4.77 -1.63 5.67
C TYR A 35 6.31 -1.58 5.52
N LEU A 36 6.83 -0.77 4.60
CA LEU A 36 8.27 -0.56 4.44
C LEU A 36 8.93 -0.11 5.76
N LEU A 37 8.35 0.91 6.41
CA LEU A 37 8.89 1.45 7.65
C LEU A 37 8.88 0.40 8.77
N HIS A 38 7.80 -0.38 8.90
CA HIS A 38 7.72 -1.48 9.87
C HIS A 38 8.77 -2.57 9.59
N GLU A 39 8.97 -2.98 8.34
CA GLU A 39 10.01 -3.96 7.96
C GLU A 39 11.43 -3.43 8.21
N MET A 40 11.62 -2.10 8.18
CA MET A 40 12.87 -1.44 8.57
C MET A 40 13.03 -1.28 10.09
N GLY A 41 12.06 -1.73 10.89
CA GLY A 41 12.06 -1.56 12.34
C GLY A 41 11.74 -0.14 12.82
N ILE A 42 11.15 0.70 11.96
CA ILE A 42 10.75 2.08 12.29
C ILE A 42 9.30 2.08 12.74
N GLU A 43 9.06 2.54 13.97
CA GLU A 43 7.71 2.68 14.52
C GLU A 43 6.99 3.89 13.93
N THR A 44 5.76 3.69 13.47
CA THR A 44 4.91 4.76 12.92
C THR A 44 3.69 5.07 13.80
N GLY A 45 3.39 4.21 14.78
CA GLY A 45 2.15 4.28 15.59
C GLY A 45 0.88 3.90 14.83
N ILE A 46 1.00 3.38 13.59
CA ILE A 46 -0.14 3.05 12.72
C ILE A 46 -0.36 1.53 12.70
N ASP A 47 -1.61 1.09 12.83
CA ASP A 47 -2.01 -0.31 12.63
C ASP A 47 -2.12 -0.60 11.13
N LEU A 48 -1.17 -1.39 10.61
CA LEU A 48 -1.09 -1.71 9.18
C LEU A 48 -2.32 -2.47 8.68
N ARG A 49 -2.89 -3.41 9.46
CA ARG A 49 -4.04 -4.20 8.99
C ARG A 49 -5.30 -3.33 8.89
N ARG A 50 -5.51 -2.44 9.85
CA ARG A 50 -6.61 -1.46 9.78
C ARG A 50 -6.44 -0.51 8.61
N LEU A 51 -5.20 -0.06 8.36
CA LEU A 51 -4.86 0.80 7.25
C LEU A 51 -5.14 0.14 5.89
N MET A 52 -4.70 -1.11 5.70
CA MET A 52 -4.98 -1.89 4.49
C MET A 52 -6.48 -2.02 4.22
N ARG A 53 -7.28 -2.34 5.25
CA ARG A 53 -8.74 -2.43 5.11
C ARG A 53 -9.35 -1.12 4.61
N ILE A 54 -8.91 0.01 5.16
CA ILE A 54 -9.38 1.33 4.72
C ILE A 54 -8.95 1.59 3.28
N ALA A 55 -7.72 1.24 2.88
CA ALA A 55 -7.27 1.39 1.50
C ALA A 55 -8.14 0.59 0.51
N THR A 56 -8.55 -0.64 0.86
CA THR A 56 -9.50 -1.44 0.06
C THR A 56 -10.89 -0.79 -0.01
N GLU A 57 -11.38 -0.23 1.09
CA GLU A 57 -12.65 0.52 1.10
C GLU A 57 -12.57 1.76 0.19
N VAL A 58 -11.43 2.47 0.20
CA VAL A 58 -11.20 3.64 -0.67
C VAL A 58 -11.17 3.23 -2.14
N GLU A 59 -10.51 2.14 -2.52
CA GLU A 59 -10.52 1.61 -3.88
C GLU A 59 -11.94 1.34 -4.38
N ALA A 60 -12.76 0.69 -3.55
CA ALA A 60 -14.17 0.43 -3.86
C ALA A 60 -14.98 1.74 -4.04
N LEU A 61 -14.72 2.76 -3.22
CA LEU A 61 -15.38 4.06 -3.31
C LEU A 61 -14.98 4.85 -4.55
N VAL A 62 -13.70 4.81 -4.94
CA VAL A 62 -13.20 5.51 -6.14
C VAL A 62 -13.68 4.81 -7.42
N GLY A 63 -13.96 3.51 -7.36
CA GLY A 63 -14.53 2.74 -8.48
C GLY A 63 -13.52 2.42 -9.58
N ARG A 64 -12.23 2.36 -9.24
CA ARG A 64 -11.14 1.92 -10.12
C ARG A 64 -10.01 1.32 -9.29
N ASP A 65 -9.23 0.44 -9.91
CA ASP A 65 -8.04 -0.13 -9.28
C ASP A 65 -7.05 0.98 -8.86
N LEU A 66 -6.56 0.84 -7.64
CA LEU A 66 -5.55 1.69 -7.03
C LEU A 66 -4.19 0.95 -7.04
N PRO A 67 -3.05 1.66 -7.14
CA PRO A 67 -1.74 1.02 -7.26
C PRO A 67 -1.23 0.29 -5.99
N GLY A 68 -1.83 0.51 -4.82
CA GLY A 68 -1.42 -0.10 -3.54
C GLY A 68 -1.17 -1.60 -3.64
N GLN A 69 -0.01 -2.06 -3.16
CA GLN A 69 0.40 -3.47 -3.27
C GLN A 69 0.05 -4.26 -2.01
N ILE A 70 0.38 -3.72 -0.83
CA ILE A 70 0.21 -4.43 0.43
C ILE A 70 -1.27 -4.62 0.76
N MET A 71 -2.15 -3.69 0.37
CA MET A 71 -3.60 -3.89 0.48
C MET A 71 -4.12 -5.08 -0.35
N LYS A 72 -3.36 -5.56 -1.35
CA LYS A 72 -3.74 -6.68 -2.23
C LYS A 72 -3.08 -7.98 -1.81
N THR A 73 -1.79 -7.94 -1.50
CA THR A 73 -0.99 -9.14 -1.23
C THR A 73 -0.92 -9.50 0.24
N GLY A 74 -1.19 -8.53 1.13
CA GLY A 74 -0.86 -8.63 2.55
C GLY A 74 0.64 -8.52 2.85
N PRO A 75 1.01 -8.43 4.14
CA PRO A 75 2.39 -8.51 4.63
C PRO A 75 3.08 -9.82 4.29
N ARG A 76 4.42 -9.83 4.18
CA ARG A 76 5.21 -11.02 3.78
C ARG A 76 5.01 -12.27 4.63
N LEU A 77 4.63 -12.10 5.90
CA LEU A 77 4.43 -13.22 6.84
C LEU A 77 2.97 -13.71 6.88
N ASP A 78 2.08 -13.14 6.08
CA ASP A 78 0.75 -13.71 5.87
C ASP A 78 0.91 -14.98 5.02
N LEU A 79 0.75 -16.13 5.68
CA LEU A 79 0.88 -17.44 5.04
C LEU A 79 -0.44 -17.86 4.41
N HIS A 80 -0.36 -18.43 3.21
CA HIS A 80 -1.48 -18.99 2.47
C HIS A 80 -1.30 -20.50 2.31
N SER A 81 -2.42 -21.22 2.19
CA SER A 81 -2.38 -22.63 1.87
C SER A 81 -1.89 -22.85 0.42
N MET A 82 -1.31 -24.02 0.16
CA MET A 82 -0.77 -24.34 -1.17
C MET A 82 -1.82 -24.32 -2.29
N GLY A 83 -3.11 -24.47 -1.96
CA GLY A 83 -4.20 -24.44 -2.93
C GLY A 83 -4.67 -23.03 -3.31
N GLU A 84 -4.26 -22.00 -2.56
CA GLU A 84 -4.69 -20.61 -2.77
C GLU A 84 -3.73 -19.81 -3.67
N VAL A 85 -2.53 -20.34 -3.91
CA VAL A 85 -1.49 -19.66 -4.69
C VAL A 85 -1.43 -20.28 -6.09
N ALA A 86 -1.43 -19.43 -7.12
CA ALA A 86 -1.18 -19.87 -8.48
C ALA A 86 0.20 -20.55 -8.55
N THR A 87 0.22 -21.83 -8.90
CA THR A 87 1.47 -22.56 -9.13
C THR A 87 1.77 -22.59 -10.62
N ALA A 88 3.04 -22.80 -10.99
CA ALA A 88 3.43 -22.94 -12.40
C ALA A 88 2.79 -24.17 -13.11
N GLN A 89 1.94 -24.92 -12.42
CA GLN A 89 1.08 -25.94 -13.01
C GLN A 89 -0.31 -25.34 -13.27
N GLY A 90 -0.43 -24.56 -14.35
CA GLY A 90 -1.71 -24.02 -14.86
C GLY A 90 -1.66 -22.53 -15.12
#